data_AF-A0A6L5DUQ4-F1
#
_entry.id   AF-A0A6L5DUQ4-F1
#
_cell.length_a   1.000
_cell.length_b   1.000
_cell.length_c   1.000
_cell.angle_alpha   90.00
_cell.angle_beta   90.00
_cell.angle_gamma   90.00
#
_symmetry.space_group_name_H-M   'P 1'
#
loop_
_entity.id
_entity.type
_entity.pdbx_description
1 polymer ?
#
loop_
_entity_poly.entity_id
_entity_poly.type
_entity_poly.pdbx_seq_one_letter_code
_entity_poly.pdbx_strand_id
1 'polypeptide(L)'
;MKIKMTDTYVKDFDAPAKKRKHIILLDGTWNDETGSDLDGLVTNIVKLRKILVNSEENQIVRYHRGVGNDNDNGWLGNLWKGSSGNGVQKIVEHAYIRFVKDWQKGDEIFIFGFSRGAAAARLLASKISKKGVPKSVSITLFARENKQTKVAEQHIANYSIENGDKSEAVKIEFLGVWDTVSAFGLYNNFKRFIGISKKDLFTDNHIAPNIKKAVHLVGIDETRNPFTPSLMNHKEGVTHEVWFPGVHSDIGGSYREDEIAKVSLNYMIQMMKNHIQKEGLKALDVNTDHLKKFTLETSSKAHFHFHGLSWGENLRLIRVQENGETSHTLKPKIHQLYYDLCESNETFAAVKKRKSKKCVPFQYMPFNVKALRGEFEIVKPNDLTHSQKSSVKSNSLELS
;
A
#
# COMPACT_ATOMS: atom_id res chain seq x y z
N MET A 1 -0.44 36.97 -7.99
CA MET A 1 -1.18 36.20 -9.03
C MET A 1 -0.48 34.85 -9.17
N LYS A 2 -1.14 33.71 -8.87
CA LYS A 2 -0.48 32.39 -9.05
C LYS A 2 -0.47 32.08 -10.54
N ILE A 3 0.72 32.00 -11.15
CA ILE A 3 0.87 31.60 -12.56
C ILE A 3 0.29 30.20 -12.71
N LYS A 4 -0.68 30.06 -13.60
CA LYS A 4 -1.28 28.78 -14.00
C LYS A 4 -0.76 28.45 -15.39
N MET A 5 -0.28 27.23 -15.57
CA MET A 5 0.16 26.72 -16.87
C MET A 5 -0.67 25.50 -17.23
N THR A 6 -1.12 25.43 -18.48
CA THR A 6 -1.90 24.30 -18.99
C THR A 6 -1.10 23.60 -20.07
N ASP A 7 -0.78 22.34 -19.84
CA ASP A 7 -0.08 21.49 -20.80
C ASP A 7 -1.00 20.34 -21.23
N THR A 8 -0.93 19.95 -22.50
CA THR A 8 -1.66 18.80 -23.04
C THR A 8 -0.71 17.66 -23.35
N TYR A 9 -1.00 16.49 -22.81
CA TYR A 9 -0.20 15.27 -22.96
C TYR A 9 -0.97 14.28 -23.83
N VAL A 10 -0.53 14.11 -25.07
CA VAL A 10 -1.14 13.19 -26.04
C VAL A 10 -0.41 11.84 -26.00
N LYS A 11 -1.17 10.75 -26.05
CA LYS A 11 -0.66 9.38 -26.04
C LYS A 11 -0.57 8.83 -27.45
N ASP A 12 0.62 8.37 -27.78
CA ASP A 12 0.86 7.56 -28.95
C ASP A 12 0.65 6.09 -28.58
N PHE A 13 -0.51 5.56 -28.96
CA PHE A 13 -0.85 4.15 -28.74
C PHE A 13 -0.25 3.23 -29.81
N ASP A 14 0.35 3.79 -30.85
CA ASP A 14 1.00 3.05 -31.94
C ASP A 14 2.52 3.00 -31.76
N ALA A 15 3.08 3.81 -30.84
CA ALA A 15 4.48 3.78 -30.46
C ALA A 15 4.98 2.38 -30.05
N PRO A 16 6.27 2.07 -30.27
CA PRO A 16 6.89 0.85 -29.75
C PRO A 16 6.74 0.75 -28.22
N ALA A 17 6.42 -0.45 -27.74
CA ALA A 17 6.28 -0.69 -26.32
C ALA A 17 7.63 -0.53 -25.60
N LYS A 18 7.67 0.33 -24.58
CA LYS A 18 8.82 0.48 -23.68
C LYS A 18 8.54 -0.27 -22.39
N LYS A 19 9.39 -1.23 -22.05
CA LYS A 19 9.29 -2.01 -20.80
C LYS A 19 9.89 -1.27 -19.61
N ARG A 20 9.40 -0.05 -19.38
CA ARG A 20 9.81 0.80 -18.26
C ARG A 20 8.91 0.51 -17.07
N LYS A 21 9.44 0.60 -15.86
CA LYS A 21 8.65 0.44 -14.64
C LYS A 21 8.01 1.75 -14.24
N HIS A 22 6.72 1.74 -13.93
CA HIS A 22 5.99 2.90 -13.44
C HIS A 22 5.45 2.57 -12.05
N ILE A 23 6.10 3.15 -11.04
CA ILE A 23 5.88 2.85 -9.62
C ILE A 23 5.17 4.03 -8.96
N ILE A 24 3.99 3.77 -8.41
CA ILE A 24 3.13 4.76 -7.77
C ILE A 24 3.09 4.48 -6.28
N LEU A 25 3.48 5.46 -5.47
CA LEU A 25 3.62 5.35 -4.02
C LEU A 25 2.63 6.29 -3.32
N LEU A 26 1.67 5.74 -2.57
CA LEU A 26 0.58 6.49 -1.93
C LEU A 26 0.65 6.40 -0.41
N ASP A 27 1.00 7.49 0.26
CA ASP A 27 1.23 7.46 1.71
C ASP A 27 -0.04 7.61 2.56
N GLY A 28 0.08 7.19 3.83
CA GLY A 28 -0.91 7.37 4.88
C GLY A 28 -1.16 8.83 5.23
N THR A 29 -2.37 9.14 5.69
CA THR A 29 -2.76 10.49 6.14
C THR A 29 -1.96 10.93 7.36
N TRP A 30 -1.54 12.21 7.41
CA TRP A 30 -0.59 12.76 8.39
C TRP A 30 0.86 12.31 8.20
N ASN A 31 1.19 11.60 7.13
CA ASN A 31 2.57 11.20 6.83
C ASN A 31 3.08 11.95 5.59
N ASP A 32 4.23 12.59 5.73
CA ASP A 32 5.01 13.20 4.67
C ASP A 32 6.41 12.58 4.59
N GLU A 33 7.15 12.92 3.54
CA GLU A 33 8.52 12.47 3.33
C GLU A 33 9.53 13.09 4.29
N THR A 34 9.14 14.16 5.01
CA THR A 34 9.99 14.85 5.98
C THR A 34 9.89 14.26 7.37
N GLY A 35 8.79 13.58 7.69
CA GLY A 35 8.43 13.21 9.05
C GLY A 35 8.39 14.42 9.98
N SER A 36 8.09 15.62 9.47
CA SER A 36 8.29 16.88 10.20
C SER A 36 7.49 16.93 11.51
N ASP A 37 6.28 16.38 11.49
CA ASP A 37 5.40 16.28 12.65
C ASP A 37 5.68 15.03 13.51
N LEU A 38 6.68 14.23 13.12
CA LEU A 38 7.09 12.96 13.73
C LEU A 38 8.60 12.88 13.99
N ASP A 39 9.28 14.01 14.22
CA ASP A 39 10.72 14.07 14.50
C ASP A 39 11.61 13.37 13.43
N GLY A 40 11.22 13.44 12.15
CA GLY A 40 11.93 12.81 11.04
C GLY A 40 11.58 11.34 10.79
N LEU A 41 10.60 10.79 11.52
CA LEU A 41 10.14 9.41 11.35
C LEU A 41 9.21 9.29 10.12
N VAL A 42 9.49 8.29 9.28
CA VAL A 42 8.82 8.13 7.99
C VAL A 42 8.24 6.73 7.81
N THR A 43 7.25 6.62 6.94
CA THR A 43 6.55 5.36 6.62
C THR A 43 7.40 4.45 5.75
N ASN A 44 6.97 3.20 5.63
CA ASN A 44 7.52 2.25 4.67
C ASN A 44 7.31 2.69 3.22
N ILE A 45 6.32 3.53 2.92
CA ILE A 45 6.15 4.15 1.59
C ILE A 45 7.31 5.09 1.28
N VAL A 46 7.70 5.94 2.23
CA VAL A 46 8.85 6.84 2.07
C VAL A 46 10.18 6.07 2.08
N LYS A 47 10.32 5.03 2.92
CA LYS A 47 11.51 4.16 2.89
C LYS A 47 11.63 3.46 1.54
N LEU A 48 10.54 2.90 1.00
CA LEU A 48 10.51 2.30 -0.33
C LEU A 48 10.86 3.32 -1.42
N ARG A 49 10.34 4.55 -1.34
CA ARG A 49 10.74 5.65 -2.24
C ARG A 49 12.24 5.90 -2.21
N LYS A 50 12.87 5.87 -1.03
CA LYS A 50 14.33 6.06 -0.87
C LYS A 50 15.11 4.87 -1.43
N ILE A 51 14.57 3.66 -1.39
CA ILE A 51 15.18 2.45 -1.95
C ILE A 51 15.11 2.46 -3.48
N LEU A 52 14.00 2.90 -4.07
CA LEU A 52 13.80 2.87 -5.52
C LEU A 52 14.52 4.03 -6.21
N VAL A 53 15.34 3.73 -7.23
CA VAL A 53 16.01 4.74 -8.04
C VAL A 53 15.04 5.25 -9.11
N ASN A 54 14.88 6.58 -9.22
CA ASN A 54 14.05 7.19 -10.25
C ASN A 54 14.87 7.48 -11.51
N SER A 55 14.41 6.98 -12.65
CA SER A 55 14.96 7.22 -13.99
C SER A 55 13.79 7.33 -14.98
N GLU A 56 13.73 8.43 -15.73
CA GLU A 56 12.65 8.66 -16.71
C GLU A 56 12.67 7.62 -17.85
N GLU A 57 13.81 6.96 -18.09
CA GLU A 57 13.99 5.96 -19.14
C GLU A 57 13.60 4.54 -18.70
N ASN A 58 13.98 4.14 -17.48
CA ASN A 58 13.88 2.73 -17.03
C ASN A 58 12.90 2.50 -15.88
N GLN A 59 12.77 3.46 -14.96
CA GLN A 59 11.98 3.29 -13.73
C GLN A 59 11.49 4.62 -13.18
N ILE A 60 10.24 4.97 -13.47
CA ILE A 60 9.57 6.14 -12.91
C ILE A 60 9.03 5.80 -11.52
N VAL A 61 9.37 6.62 -10.52
CA VAL A 61 8.88 6.53 -9.15
C VAL A 61 8.13 7.81 -8.80
N ARG A 62 6.81 7.74 -8.66
CA ARG A 62 5.96 8.88 -8.30
C ARG A 62 5.40 8.71 -6.89
N TYR A 63 5.76 9.65 -6.03
CA TYR A 63 5.28 9.70 -4.65
C TYR A 63 4.13 10.70 -4.48
N HIS A 64 3.12 10.25 -3.76
CA HIS A 64 1.91 11.00 -3.44
C HIS A 64 1.78 11.07 -1.92
N ARG A 65 1.92 12.28 -1.37
CA ARG A 65 1.73 12.54 0.05
C ARG A 65 0.35 12.14 0.54
N GLY A 66 0.29 11.78 1.81
CA GLY A 66 -0.95 11.58 2.53
C GLY A 66 -1.83 12.83 2.60
N VAL A 67 -3.11 12.56 2.81
CA VAL A 67 -4.15 13.52 3.23
C VAL A 67 -3.66 14.32 4.46
N GLY A 68 -3.84 15.64 4.50
CA GLY A 68 -3.69 16.47 5.73
C GLY A 68 -2.39 17.27 5.95
N ASN A 69 -1.37 17.18 5.07
CA ASN A 69 -0.04 17.74 5.36
C ASN A 69 0.20 19.19 4.92
N ASP A 70 -0.74 19.81 4.20
CA ASP A 70 -0.71 21.25 3.95
C ASP A 70 -1.75 21.88 4.87
N ASN A 71 -1.39 22.82 5.76
CA ASN A 71 -2.29 23.57 6.67
C ASN A 71 -3.52 24.20 5.96
N ASP A 72 -4.49 23.36 5.62
CA ASP A 72 -5.91 23.66 5.47
C ASP A 72 -6.51 23.34 6.86
N ASN A 73 -6.30 24.25 7.81
CA ASN A 73 -6.78 24.11 9.20
C ASN A 73 -8.32 23.97 9.32
N GLY A 74 -9.07 24.06 8.22
CA GLY A 74 -10.49 23.68 8.14
C GLY A 74 -10.74 22.16 8.00
N TRP A 75 -9.71 21.36 7.75
CA TRP A 75 -9.79 19.90 7.61
C TRP A 75 -9.76 19.19 8.96
N LEU A 76 -8.81 19.55 9.83
CA LEU A 76 -8.55 18.90 11.12
C LEU A 76 -9.81 18.70 11.99
N GLY A 77 -10.65 19.74 12.07
CA GLY A 77 -11.91 19.69 12.84
C GLY A 77 -13.05 18.89 12.19
N ASN A 78 -12.94 18.61 10.90
CA ASN A 78 -13.96 17.93 10.09
C ASN A 78 -13.70 16.42 9.94
N LEU A 79 -12.45 16.00 10.12
CA LEU A 79 -12.05 14.58 10.08
C LEU A 79 -12.60 13.78 11.27
N TRP A 80 -12.68 14.41 12.45
CA TRP A 80 -13.35 13.87 13.64
C TRP A 80 -14.88 13.99 13.60
N LYS A 81 -15.43 14.86 12.72
CA LYS A 81 -16.87 15.16 12.61
C LYS A 81 -17.58 14.49 11.41
N GLY A 82 -16.94 13.53 10.73
CA GLY A 82 -17.62 12.71 9.74
C GLY A 82 -17.81 13.32 8.34
N SER A 83 -17.02 14.31 7.91
CA SER A 83 -17.11 14.88 6.54
C SER A 83 -15.95 14.51 5.60
N SER A 84 -15.25 13.41 5.88
CA SER A 84 -13.96 13.01 5.27
C SER A 84 -13.96 12.54 3.80
N GLY A 85 -15.08 12.63 3.08
CA GLY A 85 -15.32 12.22 1.67
C GLY A 85 -14.27 12.63 0.62
N ASN A 86 -13.80 13.86 0.73
CA ASN A 86 -13.19 14.53 -0.43
C ASN A 86 -11.68 14.30 -0.54
N GLY A 87 -11.00 13.86 0.53
CA GLY A 87 -9.54 13.76 0.59
C GLY A 87 -8.95 12.60 -0.22
N VAL A 88 -9.43 11.37 0.03
CA VAL A 88 -8.95 10.16 -0.68
C VAL A 88 -9.33 10.22 -2.16
N GLN A 89 -10.51 10.75 -2.50
CA GLN A 89 -10.94 10.96 -3.90
C GLN A 89 -9.93 11.84 -4.65
N LYS A 90 -9.53 12.96 -4.05
CA LYS A 90 -8.57 13.88 -4.64
C LYS A 90 -7.20 13.24 -4.83
N ILE A 91 -6.73 12.41 -3.89
CA ILE A 91 -5.48 11.66 -4.05
C ILE A 91 -5.58 10.68 -5.22
N VAL A 92 -6.66 9.89 -5.29
CA VAL A 92 -6.88 8.94 -6.39
C VAL A 92 -6.95 9.66 -7.74
N GLU A 93 -7.61 10.82 -7.79
CA GLU A 93 -7.67 11.64 -9.00
C GLU A 93 -6.29 12.15 -9.40
N HIS A 94 -5.57 12.79 -8.48
CA HIS A 94 -4.24 13.32 -8.76
C HIS A 94 -3.25 12.22 -9.14
N ALA A 95 -3.32 11.06 -8.50
CA ALA A 95 -2.51 9.89 -8.83
C ALA A 95 -2.85 9.34 -10.21
N TYR A 96 -4.13 9.22 -10.55
CA TYR A 96 -4.56 8.81 -11.89
C TYR A 96 -4.10 9.80 -12.97
N ILE A 97 -4.22 11.11 -12.74
CA ILE A 97 -3.82 12.13 -13.72
C ILE A 97 -2.31 12.19 -13.89
N ARG A 98 -1.52 12.08 -12.82
CA ARG A 98 -0.05 11.96 -12.92
C ARG A 98 0.37 10.66 -13.60
N PHE A 99 -0.28 9.54 -13.26
CA PHE A 99 -0.09 8.26 -13.95
C PHE A 99 -0.33 8.40 -15.45
N VAL A 100 -1.50 8.93 -15.85
CA VAL A 100 -1.82 9.16 -17.26
C VAL A 100 -0.79 10.09 -17.89
N LYS A 101 -0.41 11.19 -17.23
CA LYS A 101 0.63 12.10 -17.75
C LYS A 101 1.93 11.35 -18.10
N ASP A 102 2.45 10.54 -17.19
CA ASP A 102 3.76 9.89 -17.33
C ASP A 102 3.73 8.60 -18.16
N TRP A 103 2.57 7.92 -18.23
CA TRP A 103 2.44 6.60 -18.84
C TRP A 103 2.85 6.58 -20.32
N GLN A 104 3.60 5.54 -20.69
CA GLN A 104 3.93 5.19 -22.06
C GLN A 104 3.51 3.74 -22.34
N LYS A 105 3.21 3.43 -23.60
CA LYS A 105 2.83 2.07 -24.00
C LYS A 105 3.93 1.08 -23.60
N GLY A 106 3.52 -0.01 -22.95
CA GLY A 106 4.43 -1.04 -22.44
C GLY A 106 4.89 -0.85 -20.99
N ASP A 107 4.59 0.30 -20.35
CA ASP A 107 4.95 0.51 -18.95
C ASP A 107 4.41 -0.62 -18.05
N GLU A 108 5.29 -1.18 -17.22
CA GLU A 108 4.98 -2.18 -16.19
C GLU A 108 4.56 -1.45 -14.91
N ILE A 109 3.29 -1.60 -14.49
CA ILE A 109 2.71 -0.75 -13.43
C ILE A 109 2.78 -1.43 -12.05
N PHE A 110 3.33 -0.70 -11.08
CA PHE A 110 3.41 -1.12 -9.67
C PHE A 110 2.77 -0.05 -8.80
N ILE A 111 1.90 -0.44 -7.87
CA ILE A 111 1.19 0.50 -6.98
C ILE A 111 1.41 0.07 -5.54
N PHE A 112 1.78 1.02 -4.69
CA PHE A 112 1.96 0.80 -3.27
C PHE A 112 1.17 1.79 -2.43
N GLY A 113 0.69 1.35 -1.28
CA GLY A 113 0.08 2.27 -0.33
C GLY A 113 0.04 1.80 1.11
N PHE A 114 -0.02 2.74 2.04
CA PHE A 114 -0.18 2.47 3.48
C PHE A 114 -1.44 3.14 4.02
N SER A 115 -2.20 2.47 4.90
CA SER A 115 -3.35 3.07 5.60
C SER A 115 -4.45 3.57 4.65
N ARG A 116 -4.84 4.84 4.73
CA ARG A 116 -5.72 5.49 3.75
C ARG A 116 -5.07 5.61 2.37
N GLY A 117 -3.74 5.65 2.28
CA GLY A 117 -2.99 5.53 1.03
C GLY A 117 -3.12 4.14 0.40
N ALA A 118 -3.23 3.07 1.20
CA ALA A 118 -3.55 1.73 0.70
C ALA A 118 -4.97 1.65 0.11
N ALA A 119 -5.94 2.32 0.74
CA ALA A 119 -7.28 2.45 0.18
C ALA A 119 -7.23 3.21 -1.16
N ALA A 120 -6.47 4.32 -1.22
CA ALA A 120 -6.25 5.07 -2.46
C ALA A 120 -5.58 4.20 -3.54
N ALA A 121 -4.61 3.34 -3.18
CA ALA A 121 -3.93 2.43 -4.10
C ALA A 121 -4.89 1.42 -4.74
N ARG A 122 -5.75 0.80 -3.93
CA ARG A 122 -6.79 -0.13 -4.41
C ARG A 122 -7.82 0.56 -5.31
N LEU A 123 -8.21 1.79 -4.96
CA LEU A 123 -9.15 2.60 -5.73
C LEU A 123 -8.54 3.12 -7.04
N LEU A 124 -7.25 3.48 -7.03
CA LEU A 124 -6.50 3.83 -8.22
C LEU A 124 -6.42 2.65 -9.18
N ALA A 125 -6.10 1.45 -8.68
CA ALA A 125 -6.08 0.24 -9.50
C ALA A 125 -7.44 -0.03 -10.15
N SER A 126 -8.52 0.10 -9.37
CA SER A 126 -9.90 -0.04 -9.86
C SER A 126 -10.25 1.01 -10.92
N LYS A 127 -9.77 2.24 -10.76
CA LYS A 127 -10.00 3.33 -11.71
C LYS A 127 -9.23 3.11 -13.01
N ILE A 128 -7.96 2.68 -12.94
CA ILE A 128 -7.17 2.30 -14.11
C ILE A 128 -7.85 1.15 -14.86
N SER A 129 -8.35 0.14 -14.14
CA SER A 129 -9.09 -0.97 -14.74
C SER A 129 -10.33 -0.54 -15.52
N LYS A 130 -10.99 0.53 -15.09
CA LYS A 130 -12.26 1.00 -15.67
C LYS A 130 -12.08 2.02 -16.79
N LYS A 131 -11.13 2.93 -16.61
CA LYS A 131 -10.92 4.05 -17.52
C LYS A 131 -9.80 3.80 -18.52
N GLY A 132 -8.88 2.88 -18.23
CA GLY A 132 -7.67 2.70 -19.02
C GLY A 132 -6.79 3.96 -18.99
N VAL A 133 -6.04 4.16 -20.07
CA VAL A 133 -5.33 5.41 -20.35
C VAL A 133 -6.02 6.12 -21.52
N PRO A 134 -6.41 7.40 -21.37
CA PRO A 134 -7.07 8.16 -22.43
C PRO A 134 -6.09 8.63 -23.51
N LYS A 135 -6.61 9.03 -24.68
CA LYS A 135 -5.82 9.53 -25.79
C LYS A 135 -5.08 10.82 -25.45
N SER A 136 -5.71 11.73 -24.71
CA SER A 136 -5.03 12.92 -24.20
C SER A 136 -5.53 13.33 -22.82
N VAL A 137 -4.66 14.02 -22.07
CA VAL A 137 -5.02 14.73 -20.85
C VAL A 137 -4.43 16.13 -20.89
N SER A 138 -5.26 17.15 -20.67
CA SER A 138 -4.81 18.53 -20.46
C SER A 138 -4.83 18.83 -18.97
N ILE A 139 -3.72 19.32 -18.42
CA ILE A 139 -3.55 19.52 -16.98
C ILE A 139 -3.18 20.96 -16.74
N THR A 140 -3.98 21.68 -15.95
CA THR A 140 -3.61 23.00 -15.46
C THR A 140 -2.91 22.87 -14.12
N LEU A 141 -1.65 23.24 -14.08
CA LEU A 141 -0.80 23.22 -12.89
C LEU A 141 -0.64 24.63 -12.32
N PHE A 142 -0.45 24.70 -11.01
CA PHE A 142 0.07 25.89 -10.34
C PHE A 142 1.14 25.49 -9.34
N ALA A 143 2.12 26.38 -9.15
CA ALA A 143 3.13 26.21 -8.11
C ALA A 143 2.59 26.72 -6.77
N ARG A 144 2.86 25.99 -5.70
CA ARG A 144 2.70 26.45 -4.32
C ARG A 144 3.92 25.99 -3.53
N GLU A 145 4.51 26.89 -2.76
CA GLU A 145 5.53 26.49 -1.80
C GLU A 145 4.89 25.64 -0.70
N ASN A 146 5.44 24.45 -0.47
CA ASN A 146 5.10 23.67 0.69
C ASN A 146 5.72 24.32 1.93
N LYS A 147 4.89 24.56 2.94
CA LYS A 147 5.28 25.35 4.12
C LYS A 147 6.32 24.65 4.99
N GLN A 148 6.39 23.32 4.97
CA GLN A 148 7.31 22.51 5.78
C GLN A 148 8.66 22.33 5.06
N THR A 149 8.64 21.84 3.82
CA THR A 149 9.85 21.56 3.02
C THR A 149 10.47 22.82 2.43
N LYS A 150 9.70 23.91 2.31
CA LYS A 150 10.06 25.13 1.58
C LYS A 150 10.32 24.91 0.09
N VAL A 151 9.89 23.76 -0.45
CA VAL A 151 10.01 23.44 -1.87
C VAL A 151 8.77 23.90 -2.62
N ALA A 152 8.96 24.49 -3.79
CA ALA A 152 7.87 24.80 -4.71
C ALA A 152 7.33 23.50 -5.34
N GLU A 153 6.05 23.22 -5.16
CA GLU A 153 5.40 22.01 -5.63
C GLU A 153 4.32 22.30 -6.66
N GLN A 154 4.20 21.40 -7.63
CA GLN A 154 3.16 21.46 -8.65
C GLN A 154 1.86 20.82 -8.13
N HIS A 155 0.81 21.62 -8.11
CA HIS A 155 -0.54 21.18 -7.79
C HIS A 155 -1.44 21.24 -9.02
N ILE A 156 -2.30 20.24 -9.16
CA ILE A 156 -3.32 20.19 -10.21
C ILE A 156 -4.47 21.12 -9.79
N ALA A 157 -4.72 22.17 -10.58
CA ALA A 157 -5.88 23.05 -10.42
C ALA A 157 -7.14 22.43 -11.05
N ASN A 158 -7.00 21.98 -12.30
CA ASN A 158 -8.03 21.26 -13.04
C ASN A 158 -7.35 20.41 -14.11
N TYR A 159 -8.13 19.51 -14.71
CA TYR A 159 -7.71 18.74 -15.87
C TYR A 159 -8.94 18.47 -16.75
N SER A 160 -8.70 18.22 -18.03
CA SER A 160 -9.68 17.66 -18.95
C SER A 160 -9.09 16.40 -19.57
N ILE A 161 -9.96 15.41 -19.80
CA ILE A 161 -9.58 14.16 -20.47
C ILE A 161 -10.31 14.16 -21.79
N GLU A 162 -9.56 13.93 -22.86
CA GLU A 162 -10.13 13.64 -24.17
C GLU A 162 -10.00 12.13 -24.40
N ASN A 163 -11.11 11.45 -24.15
CA ASN A 163 -11.29 10.11 -24.67
C ASN A 163 -11.68 10.30 -26.13
N GLY A 164 -10.78 10.03 -27.07
CA GLY A 164 -11.25 9.68 -28.41
C GLY A 164 -12.06 8.38 -28.34
N ASP A 165 -12.33 7.74 -29.48
CA ASP A 165 -12.99 6.42 -29.53
C ASP A 165 -12.20 5.28 -28.85
N LYS A 166 -11.01 5.56 -28.30
CA LYS A 166 -10.06 4.57 -27.77
C LYS A 166 -9.47 5.00 -26.43
N SER A 167 -9.56 4.13 -25.43
CA SER A 167 -8.70 4.12 -24.25
C SER A 167 -7.89 2.81 -24.22
N GLU A 168 -6.64 2.87 -23.77
CA GLU A 168 -5.79 1.68 -23.69
C GLU A 168 -6.02 0.95 -22.36
N ALA A 169 -6.30 -0.34 -22.42
CA ALA A 169 -6.43 -1.18 -21.23
C ALA A 169 -5.03 -1.42 -20.61
N VAL A 170 -4.90 -1.17 -19.30
CA VAL A 170 -3.62 -1.29 -18.60
C VAL A 170 -3.69 -2.35 -17.51
N LYS A 171 -2.76 -3.31 -17.56
CA LYS A 171 -2.53 -4.29 -16.49
C LYS A 171 -1.64 -3.70 -15.40
N ILE A 172 -1.87 -4.14 -14.17
CA ILE A 172 -1.05 -3.79 -13.01
C ILE A 172 -0.28 -5.05 -12.61
N GLU A 173 1.04 -4.97 -12.66
CA GLU A 173 1.93 -6.08 -12.31
C GLU A 173 1.78 -6.40 -10.81
N PHE A 174 1.85 -5.36 -9.98
CA PHE A 174 1.89 -5.55 -8.53
C PHE A 174 1.14 -4.45 -7.78
N LEU A 175 0.29 -4.84 -6.85
CA LEU A 175 -0.32 -3.97 -5.84
C LEU A 175 0.20 -4.40 -4.47
N GLY A 176 1.00 -3.58 -3.79
CA GLY A 176 1.53 -3.85 -2.46
C GLY A 176 0.98 -2.87 -1.42
N VAL A 177 0.22 -3.35 -0.44
CA VAL A 177 -0.36 -2.46 0.57
C VAL A 177 -0.06 -2.89 2.00
N TRP A 178 0.12 -1.90 2.87
CA TRP A 178 0.22 -2.08 4.31
C TRP A 178 -1.06 -1.57 4.97
N ASP A 179 -1.67 -2.45 5.76
CA ASP A 179 -2.74 -2.20 6.72
C ASP A 179 -3.83 -1.25 6.22
N THR A 180 -4.54 -1.68 5.18
CA THR A 180 -5.61 -0.88 4.56
C THR A 180 -6.69 -0.58 5.58
N VAL A 181 -7.00 0.69 5.83
CA VAL A 181 -8.11 1.08 6.71
C VAL A 181 -9.24 1.72 5.93
N SER A 182 -10.44 1.18 6.10
CA SER A 182 -11.67 1.65 5.46
C SER A 182 -12.12 2.94 6.11
N ALA A 183 -12.49 3.89 5.28
CA ALA A 183 -13.07 5.13 5.76
C ALA A 183 -14.58 5.07 5.54
N PHE A 184 -15.28 4.24 6.33
CA PHE A 184 -16.68 3.83 6.12
C PHE A 184 -17.67 5.00 5.89
N GLY A 185 -17.42 6.21 6.42
CA GLY A 185 -18.22 7.42 6.14
C GLY A 185 -18.04 8.04 4.74
N LEU A 186 -17.05 7.62 3.94
CA LEU A 186 -16.77 8.10 2.57
C LEU A 186 -17.60 7.40 1.47
N TYR A 187 -18.29 6.33 1.83
CA TYR A 187 -18.62 5.25 0.93
C TYR A 187 -19.68 5.60 -0.15
N ASN A 188 -20.73 6.34 0.19
CA ASN A 188 -21.78 6.71 -0.78
C ASN A 188 -21.29 7.71 -1.84
N ASN A 189 -20.48 8.69 -1.46
CA ASN A 189 -19.94 9.68 -2.40
C ASN A 189 -18.88 9.07 -3.32
N PHE A 190 -18.13 8.07 -2.85
CA PHE A 190 -17.12 7.39 -3.65
C PHE A 190 -17.72 6.53 -4.77
N LYS A 191 -18.77 5.72 -4.49
CA LYS A 191 -19.46 4.91 -5.53
C LYS A 191 -19.91 5.76 -6.72
N ARG A 192 -20.48 6.93 -6.44
CA ARG A 192 -20.93 7.90 -7.45
C ARG A 192 -19.75 8.51 -8.23
N PHE A 193 -18.64 8.83 -7.55
CA PHE A 193 -17.45 9.44 -8.17
C PHE A 193 -16.75 8.55 -9.20
N ILE A 194 -16.63 7.25 -8.93
CA ILE A 194 -16.00 6.30 -9.88
C ILE A 194 -16.99 5.63 -10.84
N GLY A 195 -18.26 6.09 -10.87
CA GLY A 195 -19.25 5.68 -11.87
C GLY A 195 -19.76 4.24 -11.73
N ILE A 196 -19.95 3.76 -10.49
CA ILE A 196 -20.21 2.33 -10.24
C ILE A 196 -21.67 2.10 -9.88
N SER A 197 -22.37 1.41 -10.78
CA SER A 197 -23.76 0.96 -10.66
C SER A 197 -23.85 -0.25 -9.72
N LYS A 198 -24.64 -0.11 -8.64
CA LYS A 198 -25.24 -1.08 -7.69
C LYS A 198 -24.44 -2.29 -7.16
N LYS A 199 -23.40 -2.79 -7.83
CA LYS A 199 -22.47 -3.80 -7.30
C LYS A 199 -21.44 -3.12 -6.40
N ASP A 200 -21.31 -3.65 -5.19
CA ASP A 200 -20.49 -3.06 -4.16
C ASP A 200 -19.01 -3.23 -4.52
N LEU A 201 -18.24 -2.14 -4.66
CA LEU A 201 -16.78 -2.26 -4.86
C LEU A 201 -16.12 -3.07 -3.74
N PHE A 202 -16.78 -3.08 -2.58
CA PHE A 202 -16.28 -3.70 -1.36
C PHE A 202 -16.89 -5.09 -1.11
N THR A 203 -17.83 -5.58 -1.93
CA THR A 203 -18.23 -7.01 -1.90
C THR A 203 -17.66 -7.74 -3.11
N ASP A 204 -17.66 -7.12 -4.29
CA ASP A 204 -17.43 -7.80 -5.57
C ASP A 204 -16.16 -7.37 -6.31
N ASN A 205 -15.42 -6.36 -5.85
CA ASN A 205 -14.20 -5.86 -6.53
C ASN A 205 -13.13 -5.35 -5.57
N HIS A 206 -12.95 -5.99 -4.41
CA HIS A 206 -11.87 -5.66 -3.46
C HIS A 206 -10.46 -5.72 -4.08
N ILE A 207 -10.35 -6.41 -5.23
CA ILE A 207 -9.20 -6.51 -6.10
C ILE A 207 -9.66 -6.17 -7.51
N ALA A 208 -9.04 -5.16 -8.13
CA ALA A 208 -9.33 -4.80 -9.51
C ALA A 208 -8.90 -5.94 -10.47
N PRO A 209 -9.70 -6.25 -11.51
CA PRO A 209 -9.45 -7.41 -12.36
C PRO A 209 -8.18 -7.30 -13.22
N ASN A 210 -7.65 -6.10 -13.39
CA ASN A 210 -6.39 -5.84 -14.11
C ASN A 210 -5.13 -6.06 -13.26
N ILE A 211 -5.25 -6.40 -11.97
CA ILE A 211 -4.11 -6.69 -11.09
C ILE A 211 -3.68 -8.15 -11.26
N LYS A 212 -2.39 -8.36 -11.54
CA LYS A 212 -1.78 -9.70 -11.60
C LYS A 212 -1.40 -10.25 -10.24
N LYS A 213 -0.79 -9.43 -9.37
CA LYS A 213 -0.45 -9.80 -7.99
C LYS A 213 -0.85 -8.71 -7.01
N ALA A 214 -1.57 -9.08 -5.95
CA ALA A 214 -1.94 -8.20 -4.85
C ALA A 214 -1.39 -8.75 -3.54
N VAL A 215 -0.68 -7.91 -2.77
CA VAL A 215 -0.09 -8.25 -1.48
C VAL A 215 -0.59 -7.28 -0.44
N HIS A 216 -1.07 -7.80 0.69
CA HIS A 216 -1.57 -7.00 1.80
C HIS A 216 -0.98 -7.47 3.12
N LEU A 217 -0.26 -6.59 3.81
CA LEU A 217 0.34 -6.88 5.12
C LEU A 217 -0.48 -6.19 6.20
N VAL A 218 -1.07 -6.96 7.11
CA VAL A 218 -2.09 -6.50 8.07
C VAL A 218 -1.58 -6.64 9.50
N GLY A 219 -1.78 -5.63 10.34
CA GLY A 219 -1.39 -5.70 11.76
C GLY A 219 -2.33 -6.57 12.60
N ILE A 220 -1.77 -7.40 13.48
CA ILE A 220 -2.52 -8.25 14.41
C ILE A 220 -3.07 -7.46 15.59
N ASP A 221 -2.30 -6.49 16.09
CA ASP A 221 -2.45 -5.96 17.45
C ASP A 221 -3.14 -4.58 17.51
N GLU A 222 -3.58 -4.04 16.38
CA GLU A 222 -4.31 -2.77 16.35
C GLU A 222 -5.76 -2.93 16.84
N THR A 223 -6.17 -2.10 17.80
CA THR A 223 -7.45 -2.23 18.52
C THR A 223 -8.41 -1.07 18.30
N ARG A 224 -7.94 0.05 17.71
CA ARG A 224 -8.76 1.25 17.52
C ARG A 224 -9.80 1.02 16.44
N ASN A 225 -11.08 1.18 16.75
CA ASN A 225 -12.18 1.01 15.79
C ASN A 225 -12.01 1.75 14.46
N PRO A 226 -11.56 3.03 14.42
CA PRO A 226 -11.33 3.74 13.16
C PRO A 226 -10.24 3.13 12.27
N PHE A 227 -9.47 2.18 12.81
CA PHE A 227 -8.40 1.45 12.15
C PHE A 227 -8.76 -0.02 11.93
N THR A 228 -10.06 -0.34 11.86
CA THR A 228 -10.51 -1.67 11.40
C THR A 228 -10.03 -1.91 9.95
N PRO A 229 -9.32 -3.02 9.67
CA PRO A 229 -8.70 -3.23 8.38
C PRO A 229 -9.74 -3.60 7.32
N SER A 230 -9.62 -3.03 6.12
CA SER A 230 -10.33 -3.51 4.93
C SER A 230 -9.54 -4.67 4.31
N LEU A 231 -9.96 -5.90 4.55
CA LEU A 231 -9.31 -7.06 3.96
C LEU A 231 -9.50 -7.13 2.44
N MET A 232 -8.65 -7.90 1.78
CA MET A 232 -8.80 -8.26 0.38
C MET A 232 -9.67 -9.51 0.25
N ASN A 233 -10.54 -9.55 -0.76
CA ASN A 233 -11.17 -10.82 -1.12
C ASN A 233 -10.08 -11.74 -1.68
N HIS A 234 -10.09 -13.00 -1.24
CA HIS A 234 -9.23 -14.03 -1.78
C HIS A 234 -9.51 -14.22 -3.27
N LYS A 235 -8.43 -14.29 -4.04
CA LYS A 235 -8.41 -14.65 -5.44
C LYS A 235 -7.16 -15.48 -5.68
N GLU A 236 -7.37 -16.75 -5.98
CA GLU A 236 -6.31 -17.73 -6.17
C GLU A 236 -5.27 -17.24 -7.20
N GLY A 237 -3.99 -17.45 -6.89
CA GLY A 237 -2.86 -16.96 -7.69
C GLY A 237 -2.62 -15.44 -7.68
N VAL A 238 -3.62 -14.62 -7.31
CA VAL A 238 -3.54 -13.15 -7.34
C VAL A 238 -3.29 -12.56 -5.96
N THR A 239 -4.13 -12.86 -4.97
CA THR A 239 -4.05 -12.23 -3.64
C THR A 239 -3.10 -12.96 -2.70
N HIS A 240 -2.41 -12.19 -1.88
CA HIS A 240 -1.55 -12.67 -0.80
C HIS A 240 -1.67 -11.74 0.40
N GLU A 241 -2.60 -12.06 1.29
CA GLU A 241 -2.83 -11.32 2.54
C GLU A 241 -2.15 -12.04 3.69
N VAL A 242 -1.37 -11.31 4.49
CA VAL A 242 -0.56 -11.86 5.58
C VAL A 242 -0.67 -10.97 6.80
N TRP A 243 -0.93 -11.59 7.95
CA TRP A 243 -1.00 -10.94 9.25
C TRP A 243 0.38 -10.89 9.91
N PHE A 244 0.76 -9.72 10.41
CA PHE A 244 2.03 -9.44 11.07
C PHE A 244 1.82 -9.00 12.51
N PRO A 245 2.70 -9.38 13.45
CA PRO A 245 2.75 -8.80 14.78
C PRO A 245 2.88 -7.27 14.72
N GLY A 246 2.21 -6.56 15.63
CA GLY A 246 2.28 -5.11 15.76
C GLY A 246 0.98 -4.38 15.43
N VAL A 247 0.91 -3.12 15.84
CA VAL A 247 -0.19 -2.21 15.50
C VAL A 247 0.00 -1.57 14.12
N HIS A 248 -0.95 -0.72 13.70
CA HIS A 248 -0.99 -0.10 12.36
C HIS A 248 0.36 0.46 11.86
N SER A 249 1.03 1.26 12.69
CA SER A 249 2.32 1.88 12.37
C SER A 249 3.55 1.04 12.73
N ASP A 250 3.39 -0.05 13.51
CA ASP A 250 4.46 -1.06 13.62
C ASP A 250 4.63 -1.78 12.28
N ILE A 251 3.55 -1.95 11.52
CA ILE A 251 3.58 -2.56 10.18
C ILE A 251 3.94 -1.53 9.11
N GLY A 252 3.33 -0.35 9.13
CA GLY A 252 3.48 0.67 8.09
C GLY A 252 4.65 1.64 8.28
N GLY A 253 5.31 1.63 9.45
CA GLY A 253 6.36 2.58 9.83
C GLY A 253 5.83 3.84 10.52
N SER A 254 6.73 4.83 10.66
CA SER A 254 6.55 6.09 11.42
C SER A 254 6.78 6.02 12.94
N TYR A 255 7.24 4.89 13.47
CA TYR A 255 7.82 4.82 14.81
C TYR A 255 9.36 4.86 14.78
N ARG A 256 9.95 5.24 15.92
CA ARG A 256 11.40 5.34 16.09
C ARG A 256 12.02 3.96 16.19
N GLU A 257 11.46 3.14 17.06
CA GLU A 257 11.71 1.72 17.13
C GLU A 257 10.85 1.04 16.05
N ASP A 258 11.49 0.64 14.95
CA ASP A 258 10.83 0.26 13.70
C ASP A 258 11.18 -1.15 13.22
N GLU A 259 11.57 -2.04 14.15
CA GLU A 259 12.04 -3.40 13.83
C GLU A 259 11.00 -4.16 12.99
N ILE A 260 9.74 -4.15 13.45
CA ILE A 260 8.61 -4.79 12.75
C ILE A 260 8.40 -4.17 11.36
N ALA A 261 8.48 -2.84 11.25
CA ALA A 261 8.27 -2.12 9.99
C ALA A 261 9.36 -2.45 8.97
N LYS A 262 10.61 -2.65 9.43
CA LYS A 262 11.72 -3.08 8.56
C LYS A 262 11.53 -4.52 8.06
N VAL A 263 11.01 -5.43 8.89
CA VAL A 263 10.66 -6.80 8.48
C VAL A 263 9.51 -6.79 7.48
N SER A 264 8.45 -6.01 7.74
CA SER A 264 7.31 -5.93 6.82
C SER A 264 7.69 -5.31 5.46
N LEU A 265 8.59 -4.31 5.44
CA LEU A 265 9.11 -3.71 4.21
C LEU A 265 9.94 -4.73 3.42
N ASN A 266 10.83 -5.46 4.10
CA ASN A 266 11.60 -6.53 3.46
C ASN A 266 10.68 -7.56 2.79
N TYR A 267 9.67 -8.04 3.53
CA TYR A 267 8.74 -9.03 3.02
C TYR A 267 7.98 -8.53 1.79
N MET A 268 7.50 -7.28 1.79
CA MET A 268 6.87 -6.67 0.61
C MET A 268 7.82 -6.63 -0.60
N ILE A 269 9.09 -6.24 -0.37
CA ILE A 269 10.10 -6.19 -1.44
C ILE A 269 10.39 -7.59 -1.99
N GLN A 270 10.47 -8.61 -1.14
CA GLN A 270 10.66 -9.99 -1.59
C GLN A 270 9.47 -10.46 -2.43
N MET A 271 8.24 -10.22 -1.98
CA MET A 271 7.05 -10.54 -2.78
C MET A 271 7.05 -9.88 -4.16
N MET A 272 7.45 -8.61 -4.23
CA MET A 272 7.58 -7.87 -5.48
C MET A 272 8.70 -8.44 -6.37
N LYS A 273 9.88 -8.73 -5.82
CA LYS A 273 11.00 -9.33 -6.55
C LYS A 273 10.64 -10.71 -7.12
N ASN A 274 9.95 -11.53 -6.34
CA ASN A 274 9.51 -12.86 -6.77
C ASN A 274 8.47 -12.78 -7.88
N HIS A 275 7.55 -11.79 -7.82
CA HIS A 275 6.63 -11.52 -8.93
C HIS A 275 7.37 -11.12 -10.20
N ILE A 276 8.32 -10.18 -10.09
CA ILE A 276 9.17 -9.73 -11.21
C ILE A 276 9.91 -10.90 -11.86
N GLN A 277 10.52 -11.77 -11.04
CA GLN A 277 11.24 -12.94 -11.52
C GLN A 277 10.30 -13.94 -12.21
N LYS A 278 9.15 -14.23 -11.58
CA LYS A 278 8.15 -15.17 -12.12
C LYS A 278 7.61 -14.72 -13.47
N GLU A 279 7.37 -13.43 -13.65
CA GLU A 279 6.85 -12.86 -14.90
C GLU A 279 7.96 -12.55 -15.93
N GLY A 280 9.24 -12.80 -15.60
CA GLY A 280 10.36 -12.53 -16.50
C GLY A 280 10.58 -11.04 -16.79
N LEU A 281 10.23 -10.16 -15.85
CA LEU A 281 10.40 -8.71 -16.00
C LEU A 281 11.83 -8.29 -15.66
N LYS A 282 12.27 -7.14 -16.18
CA LYS A 282 13.57 -6.55 -15.80
C LYS A 282 13.61 -6.32 -14.28
N ALA A 283 14.76 -6.45 -13.64
CA ALA A 283 14.92 -6.12 -12.23
C ALA A 283 14.63 -4.62 -11.96
N LEU A 284 14.32 -4.28 -10.70
CA LEU A 284 14.18 -2.89 -10.27
C LEU A 284 15.54 -2.25 -10.05
N ASP A 285 15.64 -0.96 -10.36
CA ASP A 285 16.80 -0.15 -10.01
C ASP A 285 16.68 0.27 -8.54
N VAL A 286 17.58 -0.20 -7.68
CA VAL A 286 17.53 0.03 -6.22
C VAL A 286 18.82 0.60 -5.67
N ASN A 287 18.72 1.49 -4.70
CA ASN A 287 19.82 1.93 -3.86
C ASN A 287 20.07 0.86 -2.79
N THR A 288 21.17 0.13 -2.91
CA THR A 288 21.51 -1.00 -2.04
C THR A 288 21.78 -0.60 -0.59
N ASP A 289 22.29 0.61 -0.36
CA ASP A 289 22.59 1.09 0.98
C ASP A 289 21.30 1.44 1.73
N HIS A 290 20.37 2.11 1.05
CA HIS A 290 19.03 2.35 1.57
C HIS A 290 18.28 1.05 1.79
N LEU A 291 18.39 0.07 0.89
CA LEU A 291 17.79 -1.24 1.06
C LEU A 291 18.27 -1.86 2.38
N LYS A 292 19.60 -2.03 2.56
CA LYS A 292 20.19 -2.57 3.78
C LYS A 292 19.80 -1.80 5.04
N LYS A 293 19.73 -0.46 4.96
CA LYS A 293 19.38 0.41 6.09
C LYS A 293 17.93 0.26 6.54
N PHE A 294 17.01 0.05 5.61
CA PHE A 294 15.57 0.12 5.87
C PHE A 294 14.87 -1.24 5.96
N THR A 295 15.58 -2.35 5.76
CA THR A 295 15.00 -3.70 5.81
C THR A 295 15.66 -4.59 6.84
N LEU A 296 14.89 -5.51 7.41
CA LEU A 296 15.38 -6.62 8.24
C LEU A 296 14.76 -7.92 7.72
N GLU A 297 15.51 -9.02 7.74
CA GLU A 297 14.98 -10.33 7.32
C GLU A 297 14.03 -10.90 8.37
N THR A 298 14.43 -10.83 9.63
CA THR A 298 13.61 -11.13 10.80
C THR A 298 14.05 -10.25 11.98
N SER A 299 13.38 -10.37 13.12
CA SER A 299 13.81 -9.79 14.39
C SER A 299 13.30 -10.62 15.56
N SER A 300 14.17 -10.95 16.52
CA SER A 300 13.77 -11.43 17.85
C SER A 300 13.42 -10.28 18.79
N LYS A 301 13.83 -9.05 18.48
CA LYS A 301 13.58 -7.86 19.30
C LYS A 301 12.50 -6.99 18.66
N ALA A 302 11.52 -6.55 19.44
CA ALA A 302 10.49 -5.65 18.94
C ALA A 302 9.93 -4.72 20.01
N HIS A 303 9.66 -3.49 19.58
CA HIS A 303 8.91 -2.51 20.36
C HIS A 303 7.49 -2.37 19.80
N PHE A 304 6.49 -2.69 20.63
CA PHE A 304 5.08 -2.60 20.29
C PHE A 304 4.51 -1.27 20.77
N HIS A 305 3.82 -0.55 19.88
CA HIS A 305 3.28 0.78 20.15
C HIS A 305 1.77 0.73 20.45
N PHE A 306 1.38 -0.13 21.41
CA PHE A 306 -0.03 -0.33 21.76
C PHE A 306 -0.76 0.97 22.11
N HIS A 307 -2.02 1.05 21.71
CA HIS A 307 -2.89 2.21 21.98
C HIS A 307 -3.81 2.02 23.20
N GLY A 308 -3.74 0.86 23.85
CA GLY A 308 -4.58 0.49 24.98
C GLY A 308 -5.81 -0.32 24.56
N LEU A 309 -6.68 -0.57 25.55
CA LEU A 309 -8.04 -1.08 25.38
C LEU A 309 -8.98 -0.12 26.11
N SER A 310 -9.33 0.97 25.44
CA SER A 310 -10.34 1.93 25.88
C SER A 310 -11.75 1.46 25.49
N TRP A 311 -12.78 2.07 26.06
CA TRP A 311 -14.16 1.73 25.74
C TRP A 311 -14.43 1.79 24.23
N GLY A 312 -14.89 0.68 23.67
CA GLY A 312 -15.15 0.51 22.24
C GLY A 312 -14.01 -0.17 21.46
N GLU A 313 -12.78 -0.26 21.97
CA GLU A 313 -11.68 -0.92 21.25
C GLU A 313 -11.83 -2.45 21.26
N ASN A 314 -11.57 -3.10 20.12
CA ASN A 314 -11.72 -4.54 19.95
C ASN A 314 -10.51 -5.14 19.24
N LEU A 315 -10.14 -6.36 19.61
CA LEU A 315 -9.13 -7.11 18.87
C LEU A 315 -9.61 -7.36 17.43
N ARG A 316 -8.67 -7.30 16.49
CA ARG A 316 -8.97 -7.61 15.09
C ARG A 316 -9.37 -9.07 14.92
N LEU A 317 -10.42 -9.28 14.14
CA LEU A 317 -10.80 -10.59 13.65
C LEU A 317 -9.84 -11.02 12.54
N ILE A 318 -8.94 -11.96 12.87
CA ILE A 318 -8.03 -12.58 11.91
C ILE A 318 -8.82 -13.58 11.08
N ARG A 319 -8.87 -13.38 9.76
CA ARG A 319 -9.63 -14.23 8.83
C ARG A 319 -9.12 -14.09 7.40
N VAL A 320 -9.53 -15.02 6.55
CA VAL A 320 -9.53 -14.84 5.09
C VAL A 320 -10.91 -14.34 4.69
N GLN A 321 -10.97 -13.40 3.75
CA GLN A 321 -12.24 -12.87 3.25
C GLN A 321 -12.56 -13.41 1.87
N GLU A 322 -13.78 -13.91 1.65
CA GLU A 322 -14.30 -14.31 0.35
C GLU A 322 -15.63 -13.59 0.12
N ASN A 323 -15.75 -12.86 -0.99
CA ASN A 323 -16.97 -12.09 -1.34
C ASN A 323 -17.49 -11.17 -0.20
N GLY A 324 -16.59 -10.61 0.60
CA GLY A 324 -16.93 -9.75 1.74
C GLY A 324 -17.21 -10.49 3.06
N GLU A 325 -17.28 -11.82 3.05
CA GLU A 325 -17.56 -12.65 4.21
C GLU A 325 -16.32 -13.43 4.69
N THR A 326 -16.38 -14.00 5.90
CA THR A 326 -15.31 -14.86 6.41
C THR A 326 -15.29 -16.18 5.63
N SER A 327 -14.14 -16.56 5.09
CA SER A 327 -13.99 -17.91 4.52
C SER A 327 -14.08 -18.97 5.62
N HIS A 328 -14.78 -20.06 5.32
CA HIS A 328 -14.86 -21.24 6.17
C HIS A 328 -13.91 -22.37 5.75
N THR A 329 -13.21 -22.21 4.62
CA THR A 329 -12.33 -23.24 4.04
C THR A 329 -10.86 -22.82 4.00
N LEU A 330 -10.60 -21.51 3.90
CA LEU A 330 -9.24 -20.98 3.79
C LEU A 330 -8.71 -20.52 5.15
N LYS A 331 -7.44 -20.83 5.40
CA LYS A 331 -6.75 -20.46 6.63
C LYS A 331 -6.06 -19.09 6.46
N PRO A 332 -6.15 -18.18 7.44
CA PRO A 332 -5.40 -16.94 7.41
C PRO A 332 -3.91 -17.23 7.47
N LYS A 333 -3.12 -16.41 6.76
CA LYS A 333 -1.65 -16.50 6.78
C LYS A 333 -1.09 -15.54 7.83
N ILE A 334 -0.21 -16.04 8.69
CA ILE A 334 0.50 -15.27 9.71
C ILE A 334 2.00 -15.33 9.38
N HIS A 335 2.69 -14.20 9.46
CA HIS A 335 4.12 -14.16 9.20
C HIS A 335 4.92 -14.86 10.30
N GLN A 336 6.01 -15.56 9.95
CA GLN A 336 6.90 -16.28 10.88
C GLN A 336 7.38 -15.43 12.07
N LEU A 337 7.51 -14.11 11.88
CA LEU A 337 7.83 -13.16 12.96
C LEU A 337 6.91 -13.31 14.20
N TYR A 338 5.69 -13.83 14.03
CA TYR A 338 4.81 -14.17 15.15
C TYR A 338 5.48 -15.13 16.15
N TYR A 339 6.04 -16.25 15.67
CA TYR A 339 6.72 -17.21 16.54
C TYR A 339 8.03 -16.64 17.06
N ASP A 340 8.81 -15.99 16.19
CA ASP A 340 10.10 -15.40 16.57
C ASP A 340 9.96 -14.42 17.75
N LEU A 341 8.84 -13.67 17.82
CA LEU A 341 8.52 -12.77 18.92
C LEU A 341 7.82 -13.46 20.11
N CYS A 342 7.02 -14.50 19.88
CA CYS A 342 6.42 -15.28 20.97
C CYS A 342 7.45 -16.08 21.78
N GLU A 343 8.55 -16.48 21.16
CA GLU A 343 9.66 -17.22 21.81
C GLU A 343 10.74 -16.29 22.37
N SER A 344 10.67 -14.99 22.05
CA SER A 344 11.66 -14.00 22.46
C SER A 344 11.43 -13.49 23.89
N ASN A 345 12.53 -13.12 24.53
CA ASN A 345 12.56 -12.36 25.78
C ASN A 345 12.85 -10.85 25.55
N GLU A 346 12.93 -10.41 24.30
CA GLU A 346 13.28 -9.04 23.87
C GLU A 346 12.09 -8.28 23.26
N THR A 347 10.88 -8.53 23.77
CA THR A 347 9.67 -7.81 23.38
C THR A 347 9.30 -6.74 24.41
N PHE A 348 9.08 -5.52 23.93
CA PHE A 348 8.85 -4.34 24.77
C PHE A 348 7.58 -3.59 24.37
N ALA A 349 6.78 -3.16 25.33
CA ALA A 349 5.68 -2.22 25.11
C ALA A 349 6.21 -0.78 25.25
N ALA A 350 6.08 0.02 24.20
CA ALA A 350 6.44 1.43 24.19
C ALA A 350 5.30 2.26 24.81
N VAL A 351 5.39 2.53 26.11
CA VAL A 351 4.33 3.23 26.87
C VAL A 351 4.70 4.70 27.07
N LYS A 352 3.77 5.60 26.75
CA LYS A 352 3.92 7.04 27.01
C LYS A 352 3.36 7.37 28.41
N LYS A 353 4.23 7.68 29.38
CA LYS A 353 3.83 8.17 30.71
C LYS A 353 4.34 9.61 30.89
N ARG A 354 3.42 10.59 30.87
CA ARG A 354 3.76 12.03 30.94
C ARG A 354 4.78 12.44 29.86
N LYS A 355 5.88 13.12 30.23
CA LYS A 355 6.97 13.57 29.33
C LYS A 355 8.05 12.51 29.05
N SER A 356 7.95 11.30 29.63
CA SER A 356 8.93 10.22 29.42
C SER A 356 8.32 9.04 28.67
N LYS A 357 9.01 8.53 27.66
CA LYS A 357 8.73 7.21 27.07
C LYS A 357 9.38 6.14 27.95
N LYS A 358 8.64 5.09 28.29
CA LYS A 358 9.18 3.90 28.96
C LYS A 358 8.93 2.68 28.09
N CYS A 359 9.97 1.87 27.91
CA CYS A 359 9.85 0.53 27.34
C CYS A 359 9.68 -0.46 28.49
N VAL A 360 8.60 -1.23 28.46
CA VAL A 360 8.31 -2.25 29.49
C VAL A 360 8.42 -3.62 28.83
N PRO A 361 9.30 -4.52 29.30
CA PRO A 361 9.37 -5.87 28.76
C PRO A 361 8.05 -6.62 29.03
N PHE A 362 7.60 -7.43 28.07
CA PHE A 362 6.41 -8.28 28.20
C PHE A 362 6.55 -9.51 27.30
N GLN A 363 5.85 -10.60 27.62
CA GLN A 363 5.79 -11.77 26.73
C GLN A 363 4.75 -11.54 25.63
N TYR A 364 5.16 -11.59 24.37
CA TYR A 364 4.21 -11.43 23.26
C TYR A 364 3.36 -12.70 23.10
N MET A 365 2.05 -12.59 23.37
CA MET A 365 1.08 -13.69 23.28
C MET A 365 -0.29 -13.15 22.81
N PRO A 366 -0.46 -12.84 21.51
CA PRO A 366 -1.69 -12.21 21.00
C PRO A 366 -2.91 -13.14 21.11
N PHE A 367 -3.92 -12.70 21.86
CA PHE A 367 -5.11 -13.50 22.16
C PHE A 367 -5.95 -13.83 20.92
N ASN A 368 -6.06 -12.91 19.97
CA ASN A 368 -6.79 -13.12 18.72
C ASN A 368 -6.14 -14.17 17.81
N VAL A 369 -4.82 -14.36 17.87
CA VAL A 369 -4.16 -15.51 17.20
C VAL A 369 -4.46 -16.81 17.94
N LYS A 370 -4.38 -16.81 19.27
CA LYS A 370 -4.73 -18.00 20.09
C LYS A 370 -6.19 -18.45 19.86
N ALA A 371 -7.09 -17.50 19.65
CA ALA A 371 -8.50 -17.77 19.35
C ALA A 371 -8.73 -18.58 18.06
N LEU A 372 -7.75 -18.58 17.14
CA LEU A 372 -7.80 -19.40 15.91
C LEU A 372 -7.57 -20.89 16.20
N ARG A 373 -7.10 -21.28 17.40
CA ARG A 373 -6.88 -22.68 17.80
C ARG A 373 -6.01 -23.50 16.83
N GLY A 374 -5.05 -22.85 16.17
CA GLY A 374 -4.17 -23.48 15.17
C GLY A 374 -4.71 -23.49 13.74
N GLU A 375 -5.89 -22.90 13.49
CA GLU A 375 -6.47 -22.75 12.14
C GLU A 375 -5.87 -21.53 11.42
N PHE A 376 -4.57 -21.56 11.17
CA PHE A 376 -3.82 -20.58 10.36
C PHE A 376 -2.60 -21.24 9.72
N GLU A 377 -2.03 -20.57 8.72
CA GLU A 377 -0.78 -20.97 8.06
C GLU A 377 0.33 -20.00 8.44
N ILE A 378 1.55 -20.51 8.64
CA ILE A 378 2.73 -19.66 8.84
C ILE A 378 3.46 -19.50 7.52
N VAL A 379 3.74 -18.24 7.15
CA VAL A 379 4.52 -17.92 5.95
C VAL A 379 5.93 -17.48 6.35
N LYS A 380 6.93 -18.15 5.76
CA LYS A 380 8.34 -17.82 5.98
C LYS A 380 8.87 -16.99 4.80
N PRO A 381 9.85 -16.11 5.04
CA PRO A 381 10.53 -15.38 3.96
C PRO A 381 11.10 -16.29 2.87
N ASN A 382 11.61 -17.48 3.26
CA ASN A 382 12.29 -18.40 2.36
C ASN A 382 11.36 -19.28 1.51
N ASP A 383 10.11 -19.50 1.94
CA ASP A 383 9.12 -20.32 1.21
C ASP A 383 8.78 -19.70 -0.15
N LEU A 384 9.03 -18.40 -0.30
CA LEU A 384 8.81 -17.66 -1.54
C LEU A 384 9.76 -18.07 -2.69
N THR A 385 10.85 -18.79 -2.38
CA THR A 385 11.82 -19.29 -3.38
C THR A 385 11.59 -20.76 -3.76
N HIS A 386 10.87 -21.54 -2.95
CA HIS A 386 10.76 -23.00 -3.10
C HIS A 386 9.47 -23.48 -3.76
N SER A 387 8.46 -22.63 -3.97
CA SER A 387 7.24 -23.01 -4.71
C SER A 387 7.46 -23.26 -6.22
N GLN A 388 8.71 -23.18 -6.72
CA GLN A 388 9.05 -23.29 -8.14
C GLN A 388 9.61 -24.67 -8.57
N LYS A 389 9.70 -25.67 -7.68
CA LYS A 389 10.19 -27.02 -8.05
C LYS A 389 9.11 -28.10 -8.26
N SER A 390 7.83 -27.83 -7.99
CA SER A 390 6.78 -28.87 -8.04
C SER A 390 5.96 -28.93 -9.33
N SER A 391 6.22 -28.10 -10.36
CA SER A 391 5.43 -28.10 -11.60
C SER A 391 6.19 -28.45 -12.88
N VAL A 392 7.43 -28.98 -12.80
CA VAL A 392 8.19 -29.43 -13.97
C VAL A 392 8.79 -30.83 -13.75
N LYS A 393 7.94 -31.85 -13.84
CA LYS A 393 8.22 -33.26 -14.24
C LYS A 393 6.86 -33.82 -14.70
N SER A 394 6.64 -34.43 -15.85
CA SER A 394 7.49 -35.13 -16.81
C SER A 394 6.74 -35.20 -18.15
N ASN A 395 7.34 -34.73 -19.24
CA ASN A 395 7.05 -35.21 -20.59
C ASN A 395 8.39 -35.25 -21.34
N SER A 396 9.22 -36.23 -21.01
CA SER A 396 10.33 -36.66 -21.88
C SER A 396 9.76 -37.69 -22.85
N LEU A 397 9.62 -37.31 -24.11
CA LEU A 397 9.53 -38.25 -25.22
C LEU A 397 10.80 -39.09 -25.26
N GLU A 398 10.65 -40.41 -25.22
CA GLU A 398 11.68 -41.33 -25.71
C GLU A 398 11.55 -41.42 -27.24
N LEU A 399 12.63 -41.05 -27.92
CA LEU A 399 12.92 -41.42 -29.29
C LEU A 399 14.26 -42.18 -29.26
N SER A 400 14.17 -43.50 -29.40
CA SER A 400 15.14 -44.34 -30.13
C SER A 400 14.53 -45.72 -30.32
#